data_AF-F0J8R3-F1
#
_entry.id   AF-F0J8R3-F1
#
_cell.length_a   1.000
_cell.length_b   1.000
_cell.length_c   1.000
_cell.angle_alpha   90.00
_cell.angle_beta   90.00
_cell.angle_gamma   90.00
#
_symmetry.space_group_name_H-M   'P 1'
#
loop_
_entity.id
_entity.type
_entity.pdbx_description
1 polymer ?
#
loop_
_entity_poly.entity_id
_entity_poly.type
_entity_poly.pdbx_seq_one_letter_code
_entity_poly.pdbx_strand_id
1 'polypeptide(L)'
;MPPALLVLCLGLVGLKTPVLPAEIPQECEVPEPEPRCRAFAPAWVYNKTSMYCERWSNGNCYTEGKFQTEDECNNKCRDQVLGRCAVGLEEEECRKMEKRYAFDTTLRRCVLRQGCFLKNHGENNFASLSKCNLTCGEFTQDPCLETETRMHCNTSSAFPWQNTWFRYNQDNQTCEPFNYTGCKQSRNRFQDETECWRFCSKHVKERCKMPISEGHKCAHKAYRPRIAY
;
A
#
# COMPACT_ATOMS: atom_id res chain seq x y z
N MET A 1 -67.16 -21.30 4.42
CA MET A 1 -65.87 -21.25 5.15
C MET A 1 -64.78 -21.62 4.16
N PRO A 2 -63.90 -20.69 3.73
CA PRO A 2 -62.93 -20.96 2.67
C PRO A 2 -61.70 -21.71 3.22
N PRO A 3 -60.99 -22.52 2.40
CA PRO A 3 -59.75 -23.15 2.83
C PRO A 3 -58.58 -22.17 2.73
N ALA A 4 -57.66 -22.28 3.68
CA ALA A 4 -56.51 -21.41 3.87
C ALA A 4 -55.49 -21.52 2.72
N LEU A 5 -55.06 -20.37 2.20
CA LEU A 5 -53.89 -20.25 1.31
C LEU A 5 -52.61 -20.36 2.16
N LEU A 6 -51.85 -21.42 1.92
CA LEU A 6 -50.48 -21.58 2.39
C LEU A 6 -49.55 -20.68 1.55
N VAL A 7 -49.12 -19.56 2.12
CA VAL A 7 -48.10 -18.68 1.53
C VAL A 7 -46.72 -19.25 1.88
N LEU A 8 -46.08 -19.90 0.92
CA LEU A 8 -44.67 -20.30 0.99
C LEU A 8 -43.79 -19.07 0.76
N CYS A 9 -43.32 -18.45 1.84
CA CYS A 9 -42.25 -17.46 1.79
C CYS A 9 -40.92 -18.16 1.45
N LEU A 10 -40.58 -18.22 0.15
CA LEU A 10 -39.23 -18.53 -0.29
C LEU A 10 -38.32 -17.35 0.08
N GLY A 11 -37.72 -17.43 1.26
CA GLY A 11 -36.65 -16.53 1.67
C GLY A 11 -35.46 -16.72 0.73
N LEU A 12 -35.27 -15.78 -0.21
CA LEU A 12 -34.02 -15.66 -0.95
C LEU A 12 -32.96 -15.21 0.05
N VAL A 13 -32.24 -16.19 0.61
CA VAL A 13 -31.00 -15.93 1.33
C VAL A 13 -30.03 -15.39 0.29
N GLY A 14 -29.82 -14.07 0.30
CA GLY A 14 -28.82 -13.42 -0.52
C GLY A 14 -27.45 -14.01 -0.23
N LEU A 15 -26.98 -14.88 -1.12
CA LEU A 15 -25.59 -15.32 -1.13
C LEU A 15 -24.74 -14.07 -1.29
N LYS A 16 -24.06 -13.67 -0.21
CA LYS A 16 -22.94 -12.74 -0.31
C LYS A 16 -21.91 -13.43 -1.19
N THR A 17 -21.86 -13.03 -2.46
CA THR A 17 -20.80 -13.46 -3.37
C THR A 17 -19.47 -13.10 -2.70
N PRO A 18 -18.54 -14.06 -2.56
CA PRO A 18 -17.19 -13.71 -2.18
C PRO A 18 -16.66 -12.78 -3.28
N VAL A 19 -16.34 -11.55 -2.90
CA VAL A 19 -15.62 -10.62 -3.77
C VAL A 19 -14.27 -11.29 -4.04
N LEU A 20 -14.13 -11.86 -5.24
CA LEU A 20 -12.83 -12.31 -5.74
C LEU A 20 -11.87 -11.11 -5.67
N PRO A 21 -10.56 -11.32 -5.40
CA PRO A 21 -9.59 -10.24 -5.53
C PRO A 21 -9.79 -9.59 -6.89
N ALA A 22 -9.76 -8.25 -6.97
CA ALA A 22 -9.92 -7.56 -8.24
C ALA A 22 -8.89 -8.11 -9.24
N GLU A 23 -9.34 -8.97 -10.15
CA GLU A 23 -8.50 -9.54 -11.19
C GLU A 23 -8.08 -8.42 -12.14
N ILE A 24 -6.81 -8.40 -12.50
CA ILE A 24 -6.26 -7.39 -13.41
C ILE A 24 -6.98 -7.54 -14.76
N PRO A 25 -7.47 -6.45 -15.37
CA PRO A 25 -8.10 -6.54 -16.68
C PRO A 25 -7.15 -7.19 -17.71
N GLN A 26 -7.64 -8.07 -18.57
CA GLN A 26 -6.80 -8.75 -19.57
C GLN A 26 -6.02 -7.78 -20.46
N GLU A 27 -6.61 -6.62 -20.78
CA GLU A 27 -5.94 -5.56 -21.54
C GLU A 27 -4.72 -4.93 -20.84
N CYS A 28 -4.56 -5.19 -19.54
CA CYS A 28 -3.45 -4.76 -18.71
C CYS A 28 -2.41 -5.88 -18.50
N GLU A 29 -2.71 -7.11 -18.93
CA GLU A 29 -1.77 -8.21 -18.85
C GLU A 29 -0.72 -8.11 -19.96
N VAL A 30 0.51 -8.46 -19.61
CA VAL A 30 1.65 -8.41 -20.52
C VAL A 30 2.08 -9.85 -20.79
N PRO A 31 2.22 -10.26 -22.06
CA PRO A 31 2.69 -11.60 -22.39
C PRO A 31 4.10 -11.88 -21.87
N GLU A 32 4.30 -13.04 -21.26
CA GLU A 32 5.62 -13.62 -20.95
C GLU A 32 5.99 -14.69 -22.00
N PRO A 33 7.26 -14.80 -22.45
CA PRO A 33 8.44 -14.03 -22.05
C PRO A 33 8.57 -12.67 -22.78
N GLU A 34 9.43 -11.79 -22.26
CA GLU A 34 9.69 -10.47 -22.88
C GLU A 34 10.09 -10.59 -24.36
N PRO A 35 9.51 -9.76 -25.25
CA PRO A 35 9.78 -9.83 -26.68
C PRO A 35 11.19 -9.33 -26.99
N ARG A 36 11.85 -9.97 -27.97
CA ARG A 36 13.14 -9.50 -28.49
C ARG A 36 12.93 -8.19 -29.26
N CYS A 37 13.36 -7.07 -28.68
CA CYS A 37 13.22 -5.77 -29.31
C CYS A 37 14.52 -5.28 -29.96
N ARG A 38 14.39 -4.68 -31.16
CA ARG A 38 15.53 -4.16 -31.94
C ARG A 38 15.79 -2.68 -31.72
N ALA A 39 14.81 -1.96 -31.18
CA ALA A 39 14.87 -0.52 -30.95
C ALA A 39 14.37 -0.22 -29.53
N PHE A 40 14.94 0.81 -28.91
CA PHE A 40 14.43 1.38 -27.68
C PHE A 40 13.10 2.07 -27.99
N ALA A 41 12.00 1.45 -27.57
CA ALA A 41 10.65 1.89 -27.88
C ALA A 41 9.84 1.89 -26.58
N PRO A 42 9.87 3.00 -25.82
CA PRO A 42 9.25 3.01 -24.51
C PRO A 42 7.74 3.09 -24.58
N ALA A 43 7.06 2.45 -23.63
CA ALA A 43 5.62 2.59 -23.39
C ALA A 43 5.31 2.41 -21.91
N TRP A 44 4.09 2.76 -21.51
CA TRP A 44 3.59 2.52 -20.17
C TRP A 44 2.96 1.15 -20.08
N VAL A 45 3.33 0.40 -19.04
CA VAL A 45 2.92 -0.98 -18.83
C VAL A 45 2.52 -1.15 -17.36
N TYR A 46 1.40 -1.82 -17.10
CA TYR A 46 0.98 -2.08 -15.73
C TYR A 46 1.79 -3.24 -15.13
N ASN A 47 2.56 -2.97 -14.09
CA ASN A 47 3.33 -3.95 -13.37
C ASN A 47 2.50 -4.47 -12.17
N LYS A 48 2.03 -5.72 -12.23
CA LYS A 48 1.22 -6.33 -11.18
C LYS A 48 1.93 -6.49 -9.83
N THR A 49 3.27 -6.54 -9.82
CA THR A 49 4.08 -6.71 -8.60
C THR A 49 4.25 -5.37 -7.88
N SER A 50 4.60 -4.31 -8.61
CA SER A 50 4.70 -2.96 -8.05
C SER A 50 3.35 -2.23 -8.01
N MET A 51 2.32 -2.79 -8.64
CA MET A 51 1.00 -2.20 -8.85
C MET A 51 1.02 -0.83 -9.56
N TYR A 52 2.14 -0.41 -10.17
CA TYR A 52 2.29 0.86 -10.88
C TYR A 52 2.20 0.68 -12.39
N CYS A 53 1.79 1.74 -13.07
CA CYS A 53 2.11 1.92 -14.47
C CYS A 53 3.55 2.41 -14.56
N GLU A 54 4.41 1.59 -15.15
CA GLU A 54 5.84 1.86 -15.26
C GLU A 54 6.21 2.13 -16.71
N ARG A 55 7.12 3.07 -16.93
CA ARG A 55 7.66 3.33 -18.26
C ARG A 55 8.77 2.34 -18.56
N TRP A 56 8.47 1.36 -19.41
CA TRP A 56 9.44 0.34 -19.81
C TRP A 56 10.13 0.74 -21.10
N SER A 57 11.44 0.50 -21.20
CA SER A 57 12.26 0.85 -22.37
C SER A 57 11.85 0.13 -23.65
N ASN A 58 11.31 -1.09 -23.51
CA ASN A 58 10.84 -1.93 -24.61
C ASN A 58 9.30 -2.01 -24.62
N GLY A 59 8.60 -1.07 -23.97
CA GLY A 59 7.15 -1.13 -23.78
C GLY A 59 6.34 -1.21 -25.09
N ASN A 60 6.79 -0.56 -26.18
CA ASN A 60 6.10 -0.62 -27.46
C ASN A 60 6.30 -1.96 -28.21
N CYS A 61 7.21 -2.81 -27.72
CA CYS A 61 7.50 -4.12 -28.29
C CYS A 61 6.45 -5.18 -27.88
N TYR A 62 5.70 -4.93 -26.81
CA TYR A 62 4.53 -5.74 -26.45
C TYR A 62 3.38 -5.46 -27.41
N THR A 63 2.59 -6.49 -27.74
CA THR A 63 1.40 -6.33 -28.58
C THR A 63 0.17 -5.92 -27.77
N GLU A 64 0.11 -6.35 -26.50
CA GLU A 64 -0.96 -6.13 -25.54
C GLU A 64 -0.37 -5.56 -24.23
N GLY A 65 -1.20 -5.03 -23.33
CA GLY A 65 -0.72 -4.53 -22.03
C GLY A 65 0.10 -3.24 -22.08
N LYS A 66 0.07 -2.50 -23.21
CA LYS A 66 0.83 -1.25 -23.41
C LYS A 66 -0.07 -0.04 -23.62
N PHE A 67 0.39 1.10 -23.11
CA PHE A 67 -0.31 2.38 -23.18
C PHE A 67 0.65 3.50 -23.59
N GLN A 68 0.13 4.51 -24.30
CA GLN A 68 0.96 5.63 -24.78
C GLN A 68 1.25 6.64 -23.67
N THR A 69 0.31 6.81 -22.75
CA THR A 69 0.45 7.74 -21.62
C THR A 69 0.30 7.02 -20.29
N GLU A 70 0.90 7.61 -19.25
CA GLU A 70 0.78 7.11 -17.89
C GLU A 70 -0.68 7.13 -17.41
N ASP A 71 -1.39 8.21 -17.72
CA ASP A 71 -2.80 8.40 -17.33
C ASP A 71 -3.72 7.36 -17.96
N GLU A 72 -3.50 7.00 -19.23
CA GLU A 72 -4.28 5.95 -19.87
C GLU A 72 -4.10 4.60 -19.17
N CYS A 73 -2.84 4.22 -18.89
CA CYS A 73 -2.53 3.01 -18.14
C CYS A 73 -3.14 3.06 -16.73
N ASN A 74 -3.01 4.19 -16.04
CA ASN A 74 -3.50 4.37 -14.69
C ASN A 74 -5.02 4.18 -14.63
N ASN A 75 -5.76 4.87 -15.49
CA ASN A 75 -7.22 4.80 -15.50
C ASN A 75 -7.75 3.41 -15.86
N LYS A 76 -7.11 2.72 -16.81
CA LYS A 76 -7.55 1.39 -17.30
C LYS A 76 -7.12 0.24 -16.40
N CYS A 77 -5.96 0.36 -15.74
CA CYS A 77 -5.34 -0.76 -15.03
C CYS A 77 -5.21 -0.50 -13.54
N ARG A 78 -4.41 0.51 -13.17
CA ARG A 78 -4.09 0.80 -11.77
C ARG A 78 -5.35 1.15 -10.98
N ASP A 79 -6.15 2.06 -11.49
CA ASP A 79 -7.29 2.63 -10.80
C ASP A 79 -8.47 1.64 -10.73
N GLN A 80 -8.53 0.68 -11.65
CA GLN A 80 -9.44 -0.48 -11.53
C GLN A 80 -9.07 -1.37 -10.35
N VAL A 81 -7.78 -1.67 -10.18
CA VAL A 81 -7.29 -2.51 -9.07
C VAL A 81 -7.43 -1.78 -7.72
N LEU A 82 -7.10 -0.49 -7.68
CA LEU A 82 -7.27 0.34 -6.49
C LEU A 82 -8.75 0.65 -6.19
N GLY A 83 -9.61 0.56 -7.22
CA GLY A 83 -11.03 0.82 -7.19
C GLY A 83 -11.35 2.11 -6.44
N ARG A 84 -12.08 1.96 -5.34
CA ARG A 84 -12.54 3.07 -4.51
C ARG A 84 -11.41 3.96 -3.97
N CYS A 85 -10.21 3.41 -3.82
CA CYS A 85 -9.03 4.09 -3.30
C CYS A 85 -8.29 4.92 -4.36
N ALA A 86 -8.66 4.79 -5.65
CA ALA A 86 -8.15 5.63 -6.73
C ALA A 86 -8.93 6.93 -6.91
N VAL A 87 -10.16 6.98 -6.39
CA VAL A 87 -11.07 8.11 -6.61
C VAL A 87 -10.46 9.39 -6.00
N GLY A 88 -10.34 10.43 -6.83
CA GLY A 88 -9.88 11.75 -6.42
C GLY A 88 -10.85 12.39 -5.41
N LEU A 89 -10.31 13.25 -4.55
CA LEU A 89 -11.13 14.12 -3.72
C LEU A 89 -11.38 15.42 -4.48
N GLU A 90 -12.65 15.71 -4.78
CA GLU A 90 -13.05 17.01 -5.29
C GLU A 90 -13.10 18.00 -4.10
N GLU A 91 -12.34 19.09 -4.23
CA GLU A 91 -12.33 20.19 -3.26
C GLU A 91 -13.31 21.29 -3.70
N GLU A 92 -14.09 21.80 -2.75
CA GLU A 92 -14.97 22.94 -2.98
C GLU A 92 -14.62 24.13 -2.08
N GLU A 93 -15.05 25.33 -2.49
CA GLU A 93 -15.00 26.52 -1.65
C GLU A 93 -15.89 26.34 -0.41
N CYS A 94 -15.35 26.61 0.77
CA CYS A 94 -16.09 26.37 1.99
C CYS A 94 -15.75 27.29 3.15
N ARG A 95 -16.73 27.40 4.05
CA ARG A 95 -16.63 28.23 5.27
C ARG A 95 -15.84 27.57 6.40
N LYS A 96 -15.64 26.24 6.35
CA LYS A 96 -14.96 25.49 7.42
C LYS A 96 -14.27 24.25 6.87
N MET A 97 -12.95 24.20 6.99
CA MET A 97 -12.15 23.02 6.65
C MET A 97 -12.44 21.85 7.60
N GLU A 98 -12.62 20.66 7.03
CA GLU A 98 -12.69 19.40 7.76
C GLU A 98 -11.40 18.59 7.56
N LYS A 99 -11.00 17.88 8.61
CA LYS A 99 -9.91 16.90 8.54
C LYS A 99 -10.48 15.59 8.03
N ARG A 100 -10.01 15.13 6.88
CA ARG A 100 -10.34 13.84 6.28
C ARG A 100 -9.07 13.07 5.94
N TYR A 101 -9.21 11.78 5.70
CA TYR A 101 -8.11 10.92 5.27
C TYR A 101 -8.49 10.28 3.95
N ALA A 102 -7.54 10.20 3.02
CA ALA A 102 -7.71 9.57 1.73
C ALA A 102 -6.45 8.81 1.35
N PHE A 103 -6.61 7.75 0.57
CA PHE A 103 -5.51 7.03 -0.03
C PHE A 103 -4.92 7.87 -1.16
N ASP A 104 -3.63 8.16 -1.06
CA ASP A 104 -2.87 8.83 -2.09
C ASP A 104 -2.25 7.77 -2.99
N THR A 105 -2.66 7.73 -4.26
CA THR A 105 -2.23 6.72 -5.24
C THR A 105 -0.76 6.85 -5.62
N THR A 106 -0.19 8.06 -5.48
CA THR A 106 1.22 8.35 -5.76
C THR A 106 2.09 7.99 -4.56
N LEU A 107 1.66 8.34 -3.34
CA LEU A 107 2.40 8.04 -2.12
C LEU A 107 2.15 6.61 -1.60
N ARG A 108 1.15 5.91 -2.13
CA ARG A 108 0.70 4.57 -1.71
C ARG A 108 0.49 4.49 -0.21
N ARG A 109 -0.27 5.43 0.33
CA ARG A 109 -0.65 5.45 1.75
C ARG A 109 -1.82 6.37 1.98
N CYS A 110 -2.52 6.12 3.08
CA CYS A 110 -3.50 7.07 3.58
C CYS A 110 -2.80 8.32 4.13
N VAL A 111 -3.29 9.49 3.74
CA VAL A 111 -2.75 10.79 4.13
C VAL A 111 -3.86 11.70 4.64
N LEU A 112 -3.50 12.60 5.55
CA LEU A 112 -4.41 13.65 6.01
C LEU A 112 -4.64 14.65 4.88
N ARG A 113 -5.91 14.96 4.64
CA ARG A 113 -6.38 16.02 3.76
C ARG A 113 -7.19 17.00 4.62
N GLN A 114 -6.93 18.29 4.43
CA GLN A 114 -7.67 19.37 5.07
C GLN A 114 -8.36 20.16 3.98
N GLY A 115 -9.67 20.19 4.02
CA GLY A 115 -10.46 20.79 2.96
C GLY A 115 -11.93 20.53 3.16
N CYS A 116 -12.71 20.78 2.11
CA CYS A 116 -14.14 20.61 2.13
C CYS A 116 -14.52 19.61 1.07
N PHE A 117 -14.90 18.44 1.56
CA PHE A 117 -15.18 17.28 0.77
C PHE A 117 -16.65 16.96 0.97
N LEU A 118 -17.43 16.95 -0.10
CA LEU A 118 -18.85 16.59 -0.03
C LEU A 118 -18.97 15.21 0.64
N LYS A 119 -19.87 15.07 1.63
CA LYS A 119 -20.07 13.81 2.37
C LYS A 119 -20.47 12.63 1.46
N ASN A 120 -20.80 12.90 0.19
CA ASN A 120 -21.27 11.93 -0.80
C ASN A 120 -20.39 11.83 -2.07
N HIS A 121 -19.28 12.58 -2.17
CA HIS A 121 -18.37 12.47 -3.33
C HIS A 121 -17.04 11.85 -2.90
N GLY A 122 -16.73 10.69 -3.46
CA GLY A 122 -15.47 9.99 -3.25
C GLY A 122 -15.56 8.90 -2.20
N GLU A 123 -15.54 7.65 -2.65
CA GLU A 123 -15.37 6.50 -1.79
C GLU A 123 -14.02 6.49 -1.03
N ASN A 124 -13.05 7.28 -1.51
CA ASN A 124 -11.74 7.54 -0.93
C ASN A 124 -11.73 8.64 0.15
N ASN A 125 -12.82 8.85 0.90
CA ASN A 125 -12.96 9.92 1.88
C ASN A 125 -13.32 9.38 3.26
N PHE A 126 -12.35 9.36 4.18
CA PHE A 126 -12.48 8.72 5.48
C PHE A 126 -12.38 9.71 6.64
N ALA A 127 -13.19 9.49 7.68
CA ALA A 127 -13.17 10.32 8.89
C ALA A 127 -11.92 10.08 9.79
N SER A 128 -11.24 8.94 9.63
CA SER A 128 -10.05 8.59 10.43
C SER A 128 -9.01 7.84 9.61
N LEU A 129 -7.74 7.97 10.02
CA LEU A 129 -6.62 7.25 9.41
C LEU A 129 -6.82 5.73 9.48
N SER A 130 -7.27 5.23 10.64
CA SER A 130 -7.56 3.81 10.85
C SER A 130 -8.61 3.28 9.86
N LYS A 131 -9.69 4.04 9.60
CA LYS A 131 -10.71 3.62 8.64
C LYS A 131 -10.18 3.61 7.21
N CYS A 132 -9.34 4.59 6.84
CA CYS A 132 -8.67 4.60 5.54
C CYS A 132 -7.74 3.39 5.40
N ASN A 133 -6.85 3.15 6.36
CA ASN A 133 -5.91 2.02 6.32
C ASN A 133 -6.63 0.67 6.33
N LEU A 134 -7.73 0.52 7.07
CA LEU A 134 -8.55 -0.69 7.03
C LEU A 134 -9.15 -0.95 5.64
N THR A 135 -9.40 0.11 4.87
CA THR A 135 -10.09 0.03 3.58
C THR A 135 -9.13 -0.03 2.39
N CYS A 136 -8.06 0.77 2.42
CA CYS A 136 -7.11 0.96 1.32
C CYS A 136 -5.68 0.54 1.69
N GLY A 137 -5.44 0.11 2.92
CA GLY A 137 -4.10 -0.18 3.44
C GLY A 137 -3.43 -1.36 2.78
N GLU A 138 -4.18 -2.29 2.17
CA GLU A 138 -3.61 -3.39 1.39
C GLU A 138 -2.79 -2.91 0.18
N PHE A 139 -3.10 -1.73 -0.34
CA PHE A 139 -2.36 -1.09 -1.43
C PHE A 139 -1.17 -0.26 -0.97
N THR A 140 -0.95 -0.18 0.35
CA THR A 140 0.19 0.53 0.92
C THR A 140 1.46 -0.20 0.55
N GLN A 141 2.47 0.50 0.03
CA GLN A 141 3.77 -0.13 -0.24
C GLN A 141 4.80 0.12 0.85
N ASP A 142 4.56 1.10 1.70
CA ASP A 142 5.43 1.39 2.83
C ASP A 142 5.22 0.34 3.92
N PRO A 143 6.19 -0.57 4.16
CA PRO A 143 6.04 -1.64 5.12
C PRO A 143 5.70 -1.11 6.51
N CYS A 144 6.27 0.03 6.88
CA CYS A 144 6.09 0.66 8.18
C CYS A 144 4.67 1.17 8.42
N LEU A 145 3.89 1.36 7.35
CA LEU A 145 2.54 1.91 7.42
C LEU A 145 1.45 0.85 7.30
N GLU A 146 1.82 -0.41 7.05
CA GLU A 146 0.87 -1.50 7.07
C GLU A 146 0.24 -1.66 8.46
N THR A 147 -1.08 -1.63 8.49
CA THR A 147 -1.86 -1.95 9.69
C THR A 147 -2.08 -3.45 9.80
N GLU A 148 -2.31 -3.94 11.01
CA GLU A 148 -2.64 -5.33 11.32
C GLU A 148 -4.03 -5.71 10.81
N THR A 149 -4.20 -5.77 9.49
CA THR A 149 -5.45 -6.27 8.92
C THR A 149 -5.51 -7.79 9.08
N ARG A 150 -6.21 -8.16 10.16
CA ARG A 150 -6.79 -9.47 10.50
C ARG A 150 -5.81 -10.47 11.13
N MET A 151 -5.38 -10.22 12.37
CA MET A 151 -4.83 -11.27 13.25
C MET A 151 -5.92 -12.26 13.73
N HIS A 152 -6.49 -13.04 12.81
CA HIS A 152 -7.22 -14.25 13.19
C HIS A 152 -6.34 -15.44 12.85
N CYS A 153 -5.54 -15.85 13.83
CA CYS A 153 -4.80 -17.09 13.79
C CYS A 153 -5.44 -18.02 14.80
N ASN A 154 -6.13 -19.04 14.31
CA ASN A 154 -6.66 -20.10 15.15
C ASN A 154 -5.63 -21.21 15.19
N THR A 155 -4.51 -20.99 15.87
CA THR A 155 -3.44 -22.02 15.98
C THR A 155 -2.92 -22.08 17.40
N SER A 156 -3.26 -23.18 18.07
CA SER A 156 -2.86 -23.54 19.44
C SER A 156 -1.40 -23.98 19.59
N SER A 157 -0.53 -23.65 18.64
CA SER A 157 0.89 -24.06 18.65
C SER A 157 1.80 -22.84 18.62
N ALA A 158 1.80 -22.11 19.74
CA ALA A 158 2.89 -21.19 20.07
C ALA A 158 4.16 -22.03 20.31
N PHE A 159 5.09 -22.00 19.35
CA PHE A 159 6.40 -22.61 19.56
C PHE A 159 7.23 -21.75 20.54
N PRO A 160 7.97 -22.33 21.50
CA PRO A 160 8.51 -21.60 22.66
C PRO A 160 9.87 -20.94 22.41
N TRP A 161 10.31 -20.79 21.16
CA TRP A 161 11.59 -20.15 20.84
C TRP A 161 11.41 -18.64 20.69
N GLN A 162 12.45 -17.86 21.02
CA GLN A 162 12.48 -16.40 20.88
C GLN A 162 12.18 -15.97 19.44
N ASN A 163 10.90 -15.70 19.14
CA ASN A 163 10.45 -15.08 17.90
C ASN A 163 10.18 -13.59 18.17
N THR A 164 11.17 -12.89 18.74
CA THR A 164 11.10 -11.44 18.91
C THR A 164 11.42 -10.79 17.57
N TRP A 165 10.42 -10.14 17.00
CA TRP A 165 10.53 -9.31 15.81
C TRP A 165 10.27 -7.86 16.20
N PHE A 166 10.62 -6.93 15.32
CA PHE A 166 10.35 -5.51 15.53
C PHE A 166 9.30 -5.03 14.53
N ARG A 167 8.42 -4.13 14.96
CA ARG A 167 7.45 -3.45 14.11
C ARG A 167 7.49 -1.96 14.36
N TYR A 168 7.19 -1.16 13.34
CA TYR A 168 7.03 0.27 13.50
C TYR A 168 5.61 0.59 13.95
N ASN A 169 5.49 1.24 15.09
CA ASN A 169 4.24 1.74 15.61
C ASN A 169 4.07 3.21 15.20
N GLN A 170 3.00 3.48 14.45
CA GLN A 170 2.74 4.79 13.85
C GLN A 170 2.30 5.84 14.88
N ASP A 171 1.67 5.40 15.97
CA ASP A 171 1.10 6.29 16.99
C ASP A 171 2.19 6.87 17.89
N ASN A 172 3.13 6.02 18.33
CA ASN A 172 4.29 6.43 19.13
C ASN A 172 5.52 6.79 18.28
N GLN A 173 5.51 6.47 16.99
CA GLN A 173 6.64 6.64 16.06
C GLN A 173 7.89 5.88 16.49
N THR A 174 7.73 4.67 17.05
CA THR A 174 8.85 3.84 17.51
C THR A 174 8.88 2.45 16.88
N CYS A 175 10.08 1.86 16.83
CA CYS A 175 10.24 0.44 16.57
C CYS A 175 10.12 -0.33 17.88
N GLU A 176 9.09 -1.16 18.01
CA GLU A 176 8.79 -1.92 19.22
C GLU A 176 8.91 -3.43 18.99
N PRO A 177 9.43 -4.19 19.96
CA PRO A 177 9.50 -5.63 19.87
C PRO A 177 8.11 -6.25 20.02
N PHE A 178 7.84 -7.32 19.28
CA PHE A 178 6.63 -8.12 19.41
C PHE A 178 6.92 -9.60 19.16
N ASN A 179 6.07 -10.47 19.73
CA ASN A 179 6.16 -11.91 19.51
C ASN A 179 5.37 -12.28 18.25
N TYR A 180 6.08 -12.74 17.21
CA TYR A 180 5.44 -13.20 15.98
C TYR A 180 5.14 -14.71 16.03
N THR A 181 3.86 -15.05 15.91
CA THR A 181 3.36 -16.44 16.02
C THR A 181 3.42 -17.23 14.71
N GLY A 182 4.00 -16.69 13.64
CA GLY A 182 4.22 -17.40 12.38
C GLY A 182 3.04 -17.41 11.41
N CYS A 183 1.96 -16.70 11.72
CA CYS A 183 0.76 -16.66 10.90
C CYS A 183 0.51 -15.26 10.33
N LYS A 184 0.15 -15.20 9.04
CA LYS A 184 -0.01 -13.99 8.21
C LYS A 184 1.24 -13.11 8.07
N GLN A 185 1.50 -12.64 6.86
CA GLN A 185 2.66 -11.82 6.56
C GLN A 185 2.22 -10.35 6.52
N SER A 186 2.57 -9.57 7.55
CA SER A 186 2.73 -8.12 7.37
C SER A 186 4.19 -7.85 7.05
N ARG A 187 4.44 -6.89 6.16
CA ARG A 187 5.77 -6.36 5.86
C ARG A 187 6.27 -5.41 6.95
N ASN A 188 5.41 -4.92 7.86
CA ASN A 188 5.81 -4.20 9.07
C ASN A 188 6.42 -5.15 10.13
N ARG A 189 7.43 -5.92 9.72
CA ARG A 189 8.04 -6.97 10.53
C ARG A 189 9.52 -7.08 10.15
N PHE A 190 10.39 -6.73 11.08
CA PHE A 190 11.84 -6.65 10.91
C PHE A 190 12.54 -7.57 11.89
N GLN A 191 13.66 -8.15 11.48
CA GLN A 191 14.34 -9.17 12.28
C GLN A 191 15.02 -8.56 13.50
N ASP A 192 15.48 -7.31 13.39
CA ASP A 192 16.11 -6.57 14.47
C ASP A 192 15.66 -5.09 14.50
N GLU A 193 15.90 -4.44 15.64
CA GLU A 193 15.49 -3.06 15.87
C GLU A 193 16.17 -2.09 14.90
N THR A 194 17.44 -2.34 14.56
CA THR A 194 18.24 -1.48 13.69
C THR A 194 17.67 -1.51 12.27
N GLU A 195 17.28 -2.68 11.78
CA GLU A 195 16.60 -2.84 10.51
C GLU A 195 15.27 -2.06 10.49
N CYS A 196 14.44 -2.21 11.52
CA CYS A 196 13.20 -1.44 11.63
C CYS A 196 13.45 0.07 11.55
N TRP A 197 14.39 0.59 12.34
CA TRP A 197 14.73 2.02 12.31
C TRP A 197 15.31 2.45 10.97
N ARG A 198 16.11 1.60 10.31
CA ARG A 198 16.66 1.88 8.98
C ARG A 198 15.57 2.10 7.94
N PHE A 199 14.49 1.32 7.99
CA PHE A 199 13.37 1.45 7.03
C PHE A 199 12.35 2.52 7.45
N CYS A 200 12.06 2.64 8.75
CA CYS A 200 10.89 3.37 9.23
C CYS A 200 11.18 4.74 9.84
N SER A 201 12.44 5.07 10.12
CA SER A 201 12.86 6.37 10.69
C SER A 201 12.39 7.59 9.88
N LYS A 202 12.16 7.44 8.57
CA LYS A 202 11.59 8.49 7.71
C LYS A 202 10.22 9.03 8.17
N HIS A 203 9.49 8.26 8.98
CA HIS A 203 8.16 8.62 9.50
C HIS A 203 8.20 9.30 10.87
N VAL A 204 9.38 9.37 11.51
CA VAL A 204 9.59 10.05 12.78
C VAL A 204 9.64 11.56 12.53
N LYS A 205 8.69 12.30 13.12
CA LYS A 205 8.62 13.75 12.96
C LYS A 205 9.77 14.46 13.66
N GLU A 206 10.03 14.05 14.90
CA GLU A 206 11.10 14.59 15.73
C GLU A 206 12.31 13.66 15.70
N ARG A 207 13.22 13.88 14.75
CA ARG A 207 14.41 13.03 14.59
C ARG A 207 15.30 12.96 15.85
N CYS A 208 15.23 13.96 16.73
CA CYS A 208 15.96 13.97 18.00
C CYS A 208 15.44 12.93 19.02
N LYS A 209 14.26 12.33 18.79
CA LYS A 209 13.72 11.22 19.58
C LYS A 209 14.15 9.85 19.07
N MET A 210 14.88 9.80 17.95
CA MET A 210 15.41 8.54 17.43
C MET A 210 16.54 8.01 18.31
N PRO A 211 16.73 6.68 18.37
CA PRO A 211 17.92 6.11 18.99
C PRO A 211 19.17 6.66 18.33
N ILE A 212 20.16 6.99 19.15
CA ILE A 212 21.48 7.39 18.64
C ILE A 212 22.10 6.14 18.03
N SER A 213 22.14 6.05 16.69
CA SER A 213 22.94 5.01 16.04
C SER A 213 24.40 5.29 16.36
N GLU A 214 25.11 4.35 16.96
CA GLU A 214 26.57 4.39 16.98
C GLU A 214 27.04 4.45 15.52
N GLY A 215 27.44 5.65 15.08
CA GLY A 215 27.84 5.85 13.70
C GLY A 215 28.97 4.90 13.33
N HIS A 216 29.03 4.49 12.06
CA HIS A 216 30.19 3.74 11.59
C HIS A 216 31.44 4.63 11.71
N LYS A 217 32.52 4.10 12.31
CA LYS A 217 33.81 4.79 12.35
C LYS A 217 34.25 5.10 10.93
N CYS A 218 34.32 6.38 10.57
CA CYS A 218 34.89 6.81 9.30
C CYS A 218 36.35 6.34 9.22
N ALA A 219 36.69 5.53 8.22
CA ALA A 219 38.08 5.22 7.92
C ALA A 219 38.74 6.47 7.35
N HIS A 220 39.30 7.32 8.20
CA HIS A 220 40.14 8.43 7.77
C HIS A 220 41.35 7.84 7.03
N LYS A 221 41.32 7.87 5.68
CA LYS A 221 42.55 7.68 4.90
C LYS A 221 43.52 8.78 5.32
N ALA A 222 44.63 8.37 5.90
CA ALA A 222 45.67 9.27 6.40
C ALA A 222 46.00 10.36 5.36
N TYR A 223 45.91 11.60 5.79
CA TYR A 223 46.25 12.79 5.01
C TYR A 223 47.72 12.66 4.56
N ARG A 224 47.98 12.49 3.25
CA ARG A 224 49.33 12.62 2.71
C ARG A 224 49.61 14.12 2.52
N PRO A 225 50.58 14.72 3.22
CA PRO A 225 50.95 16.10 2.95
C PRO A 225 51.50 16.19 1.53
N ARG A 226 50.87 17.02 0.68
CA ARG A 226 51.45 17.41 -0.61
C ARG A 226 52.57 18.41 -0.31
N ILE A 227 53.81 17.98 -0.49
CA ILE A 227 54.96 18.87 -0.56
C ILE A 227 54.84 19.62 -1.89
N ALA A 228 54.73 20.95 -1.83
CA ALA A 228 54.87 21.82 -2.99
C ALA A 228 56.36 22.05 -3.24
N TYR A 229 56.81 21.80 -4.47
CA TYR A 229 58.10 22.26 -4.98
C TYR A 229 57.91 23.64 -5.63
#